data_AF-A0A938MB42-F1
#
_entry.id   AF-A0A938MB42-F1
#
_cell.length_a   1.000
_cell.length_b   1.000
_cell.length_c   1.000
_cell.angle_alpha   90.00
_cell.angle_beta   90.00
_cell.angle_gamma   90.00
#
_symmetry.space_group_name_H-M   'P 1'
#
loop_
_entity.id
_entity.type
_entity.pdbx_description
1 polymer ?
#
loop_
_entity_poly.entity_id
_entity_poly.type
_entity_poly.pdbx_seq_one_letter_code
_entity_poly.pdbx_strand_id
1 'polypeptide(L)' 'MRMVMILALLASLGGLALAEPAPVTNGGFEDGMGEWYALKPKEFAHGELSLVTTDAHSGKQAVRIANVPTGE' A
#
# COMPACT_ATOMS: atom_id res chain seq x y z
N MET A 1 45.76 25.56 39.39
CA MET A 1 44.50 25.17 40.05
C MET A 1 43.85 24.08 39.23
N ARG A 2 43.79 22.86 39.76
CA ARG A 2 43.13 21.71 39.13
C ARG A 2 41.67 21.72 39.59
N MET A 3 40.73 22.00 38.69
CA MET A 3 39.30 21.96 38.99
C MET A 3 38.70 20.76 38.25
N VAL A 4 38.33 19.78 39.05
CA VAL A 4 37.57 18.59 38.69
C VAL A 4 36.22 19.05 38.13
N MET A 5 35.82 18.55 36.96
CA MET A 5 34.40 18.50 36.62
C MET A 5 34.12 17.18 35.92
N ILE A 6 33.53 16.28 36.72
CA ILE A 6 32.90 15.03 36.32
C ILE A 6 31.91 15.38 35.21
N LEU A 7 32.26 15.10 33.95
CA LEU A 7 31.36 15.30 32.84
C LEU A 7 30.35 14.15 32.84
N ALA A 8 29.11 14.53 33.11
CA ALA A 8 27.98 13.68 33.36
C ALA A 8 27.79 12.59 32.30
N LEU A 9 27.68 11.37 32.81
CA LEU A 9 27.15 10.17 32.16
C LEU A 9 25.65 10.37 31.83
N LEU A 10 25.30 11.21 30.86
CA LEU A 10 23.90 11.45 30.46
C LEU A 10 23.78 11.65 28.94
N ALA A 11 23.68 10.56 28.19
CA ALA A 11 23.04 10.54 26.86
C ALA A 11 22.87 9.10 26.32
N SER A 12 22.27 8.19 27.08
CA SER A 12 21.84 6.88 26.55
C SER A 12 20.31 6.77 26.45
N LEU A 13 19.68 7.84 25.94
CA LEU A 13 18.28 7.82 25.49
C LEU A 13 18.25 8.25 24.02
N GLY A 14 19.08 7.59 23.20
CA GLY A 14 18.90 7.60 21.76
C GLY A 14 17.65 6.79 21.46
N GLY A 15 16.58 7.51 21.11
CA GLY A 15 15.21 7.02 21.15
C GLY A 15 14.97 5.73 20.38
N LEU A 16 14.02 4.95 20.88
CA LEU A 16 13.25 4.03 20.04
C LEU A 16 12.64 4.87 18.92
N ALA A 17 13.27 4.86 17.74
CA ALA A 17 12.64 5.30 16.52
C ALA A 17 11.41 4.38 16.33
N LEU A 18 10.24 4.90 16.67
CA LEU A 18 8.99 4.28 16.25
C LEU A 18 9.05 4.26 14.73
N ALA A 19 9.08 3.06 14.14
CA ALA A 19 9.01 2.92 12.70
C ALA A 19 7.80 3.72 12.21
N GLU A 20 8.02 4.67 11.30
CA GLU A 20 6.92 5.40 10.70
C GLU A 20 5.99 4.35 10.05
N PRO A 21 4.65 4.48 10.22
CA PRO A 21 3.73 3.59 9.55
C PRO A 21 4.06 3.57 8.07
N ALA A 22 4.27 2.37 7.51
CA ALA A 22 4.49 2.25 6.08
C ALA A 22 3.29 2.91 5.37
N PRO A 23 3.53 3.80 4.39
CA PRO A 23 2.43 4.41 3.65
C PRO A 23 1.61 3.30 3.01
N VAL A 24 0.34 3.18 3.42
CA VAL A 24 -0.59 2.26 2.80
C VAL A 24 -1.10 2.94 1.53
N THR A 25 -0.48 2.61 0.40
CA THR A 25 -0.94 3.05 -0.92
C THR A 25 -2.18 2.27 -1.31
N ASN A 26 -3.35 2.89 -1.17
CA ASN A 26 -4.56 2.44 -1.85
C ASN A 26 -4.60 3.11 -3.23
N GLY A 27 -3.96 2.49 -4.23
CA GLY A 27 -3.84 3.06 -5.56
C GLY A 27 -5.20 3.08 -6.25
N GLY A 28 -5.80 4.27 -6.41
CA GLY A 28 -7.08 4.50 -7.09
C GLY A 28 -7.07 4.27 -8.60
N PHE A 29 -6.18 3.38 -9.10
CA PHE A 29 -6.05 2.97 -10.48
C PHE A 29 -5.65 4.04 -11.51
N GLU A 30 -5.35 5.27 -11.08
CA GLU A 30 -4.97 6.39 -11.96
C GLU A 30 -3.64 6.18 -12.69
N ASP A 31 -2.74 5.39 -12.10
CA ASP A 31 -1.47 4.98 -12.71
C ASP A 31 -1.58 3.57 -13.33
N GLY A 32 -2.81 3.11 -13.57
CA GLY A 32 -3.12 1.78 -14.05
C GLY A 32 -3.23 0.72 -12.95
N MET A 33 -3.00 -0.56 -13.30
CA MET A 33 -3.17 -1.66 -12.34
C MET A 33 -1.97 -1.84 -11.40
N GLY A 34 -0.84 -1.16 -11.59
CA GLY A 34 0.30 -1.17 -10.67
C GLY A 34 0.66 -2.56 -10.12
N GLU A 35 0.60 -2.71 -8.80
CA GLU A 35 0.87 -3.95 -8.06
C GLU A 35 -0.37 -4.85 -7.86
N TRP A 36 -1.52 -4.47 -8.40
CA TRP A 36 -2.73 -5.28 -8.33
C TRP A 36 -2.65 -6.46 -9.28
N TYR A 37 -3.13 -7.61 -8.82
CA TYR A 37 -3.23 -8.82 -9.62
C TYR A 37 -4.59 -9.48 -9.47
N ALA A 38 -5.00 -10.18 -10.52
CA ALA A 38 -6.20 -10.97 -10.53
C ALA A 38 -6.00 -12.25 -9.73
N LEU A 39 -6.88 -12.54 -8.78
CA LEU A 39 -6.97 -13.88 -8.19
C LEU A 39 -7.71 -14.80 -9.17
N LYS A 40 -6.95 -15.71 -9.80
CA LYS A 40 -7.44 -16.65 -10.82
C LYS A 40 -7.09 -18.12 -10.50
N PRO A 41 -7.69 -18.70 -9.45
CA PRO A 41 -7.50 -20.13 -9.13
C PRO A 41 -8.07 -21.02 -10.25
N LYS A 42 -7.27 -21.97 -10.74
CA LYS A 42 -7.52 -22.73 -11.98
C LYS A 42 -8.87 -23.46 -12.02
N GLU A 43 -9.39 -23.80 -10.85
CA GLU A 43 -10.62 -24.57 -10.66
C GLU A 43 -11.88 -23.73 -10.87
N PHE A 44 -11.75 -22.40 -10.92
CA PHE A 44 -12.88 -21.48 -10.97
C PHE A 44 -12.93 -20.74 -12.30
N ALA A 45 -14.14 -20.44 -12.74
CA ALA A 45 -14.34 -19.55 -13.86
C ALA A 45 -13.96 -18.11 -13.45
N HIS A 46 -13.44 -17.31 -14.39
CA HIS A 46 -12.90 -15.98 -14.07
C HIS A 46 -13.45 -14.91 -14.99
N GLY A 47 -13.72 -13.73 -14.41
CA GLY A 47 -14.01 -12.53 -15.18
C GLY A 47 -12.76 -11.94 -15.84
N GLU A 48 -13.02 -11.05 -16.78
CA GLU A 48 -12.03 -10.22 -17.45
C GLU A 48 -11.87 -8.89 -16.70
N LEU A 49 -10.62 -8.46 -16.51
CA LEU A 49 -10.27 -7.22 -15.82
C LEU A 49 -9.86 -6.17 -16.87
N SER A 50 -10.37 -4.95 -16.71
CA SER A 50 -10.01 -3.82 -17.56
C SER A 50 -10.04 -2.52 -16.77
N LEU A 51 -9.25 -1.51 -17.20
CA LEU A 51 -9.37 -0.16 -16.70
C LEU A 51 -10.43 0.59 -17.51
N VAL A 52 -11.29 1.33 -16.82
CA VAL A 52 -12.36 2.13 -17.42
C VAL A 52 -12.29 3.55 -16.90
N THR A 53 -12.79 4.51 -17.69
CA THR A 53 -12.80 5.94 -17.33
C THR A 53 -14.19 6.51 -17.10
N THR A 54 -15.24 5.72 -17.37
CA THR A 54 -16.63 6.19 -17.36
C THR A 54 -17.27 6.13 -15.98
N ASP A 55 -16.85 5.17 -15.14
CA ASP A 55 -17.53 4.81 -13.89
C ASP A 55 -16.57 4.82 -12.70
N ALA A 56 -15.62 5.77 -12.71
CA ALA A 56 -14.66 5.91 -11.64
C ALA A 56 -15.34 6.43 -10.36
N HIS A 57 -15.05 5.80 -9.21
CA HIS A 57 -15.56 6.27 -7.91
C HIS A 57 -15.00 7.66 -7.56
N SER A 58 -13.71 7.84 -7.82
CA SER A 58 -12.99 9.11 -7.74
C SER A 58 -11.89 9.11 -8.80
N GLY A 59 -11.36 10.28 -9.16
CA GLY A 59 -10.34 10.38 -10.20
C GLY A 59 -10.90 10.17 -11.60
N LYS A 60 -10.08 9.59 -12.48
CA LYS A 60 -10.37 9.36 -13.90
C LYS A 60 -10.50 7.88 -14.25
N GLN A 61 -10.06 6.97 -13.38
CA GLN A 61 -9.96 5.55 -13.68
C GLN A 61 -10.55 4.68 -12.57
N ALA A 62 -11.08 3.53 -12.98
CA ALA A 62 -11.43 2.43 -12.09
C ALA A 62 -11.17 1.10 -12.77
N VAL A 63 -11.09 0.03 -11.99
CA VAL A 63 -11.05 -1.34 -12.50
C VAL A 63 -12.48 -1.87 -12.66
N ARG A 64 -12.77 -2.43 -13.83
CA ARG A 64 -14.00 -3.17 -14.12
C ARG A 64 -13.68 -4.66 -14.21
N ILE A 65 -14.52 -5.46 -13.56
CA ILE A 65 -14.59 -6.91 -13.76
C ILE A 65 -15.83 -7.20 -14.62
N ALA A 66 -15.63 -7.83 -15.77
CA ALA A 66 -16.69 -8.18 -16.72
C ALA A 66 -16.65 -9.68 -17.03
N ASN A 67 -17.67 -10.17 -17.74
CA ASN A 67 -17.75 -11.56 -18.21
C ASN A 67 -17.52 -12.61 -17.10
N VAL A 68 -17.93 -12.29 -15.85
CA VAL A 68 -17.83 -13.21 -14.72
C VAL A 68 -18.76 -14.39 -14.99
N PRO A 69 -18.23 -15.60 -15.22
CA PRO A 69 -19.09 -16.72 -15.57
C PRO A 69 -19.91 -17.11 -14.33
N THR A 70 -21.20 -17.39 -14.54
CA THR A 70 -22.08 -17.84 -13.45
C THR A 70 -21.82 -19.32 -13.18
N GLY A 71 -21.25 -19.65 -12.01
CA GLY A 71 -21.10 -21.04 -11.56
C GLY A 71 -20.01 -21.18 -10.51
N GLU A 72 -20.38 -21.67 -9.32
CA GLU A 72 -19.48 -22.35 -8.38
C GLU A 72 -19.22 -23.78 -8.86
#